data_AF-A0A8S3ZCC4-F1
#
_entry.id   AF-A0A8S3ZCC4-F1
#
_cell.length_a   1.000
_cell.length_b   1.000
_cell.length_c   1.000
_cell.angle_alpha   90.00
_cell.angle_beta   90.00
_cell.angle_gamma   90.00
#
_symmetry.space_group_name_H-M   'P 1'
#
loop_
_entity.id
_entity.type
_entity.pdbx_description
1 polymer ?
#
loop_
_entity_poly.entity_id
_entity_poly.type
_entity_poly.pdbx_seq_one_letter_code
_entity_poly.pdbx_strand_id
1 'polypeptide(L)'
;MNSTNGIHPAIERAWSAAVMDSDPIPKNLPKVKGYDFNEGVQYDKIFATLSTMGFQVGICLCCVFNDMLDCKLRTIPKLEKGSFHKAFISEGRRTSNCTIMLGYTSNMVSSGNREVLKYLAEHNMVDCIVTTGGGVEEDLIKCLHSFYIGDFSLQVCCSLVTDKIGNLIAPNSGYSKLHAWLSPILDAMSDEQKN
;
A
#
# COMPACT_ATOMS: atom_id res chain seq x y z
N MET A 1 34.25 -51.42 40.13
CA MET A 1 33.21 -51.17 39.12
C MET A 1 32.13 -50.30 39.75
N ASN A 2 31.90 -49.12 39.17
CA ASN A 2 30.64 -48.34 39.14
C ASN A 2 30.97 -46.85 39.02
N SER A 3 31.28 -46.41 37.80
CA SER A 3 31.19 -44.99 37.44
C SER A 3 29.71 -44.65 37.25
N THR A 4 29.10 -44.06 38.26
CA THR A 4 27.77 -43.44 38.09
C THR A 4 27.96 -42.17 37.27
N ASN A 5 27.70 -42.27 35.96
CA ASN A 5 27.54 -41.14 35.05
C ASN A 5 26.27 -40.33 35.42
N GLY A 6 26.28 -39.69 36.59
CA GLY A 6 25.17 -38.85 37.05
C GLY A 6 25.24 -37.50 36.36
N ILE A 7 24.30 -37.24 35.46
CA ILE A 7 24.11 -35.93 34.84
C ILE A 7 23.84 -34.90 35.95
N HIS A 8 24.48 -33.74 35.89
CA HIS A 8 24.33 -32.71 36.92
C HIS A 8 22.85 -32.27 37.04
N PRO A 9 22.26 -32.12 38.24
CA PRO A 9 20.83 -31.81 38.42
C PRO A 9 20.35 -30.52 37.71
N ALA A 10 21.26 -29.57 37.47
CA ALA A 10 20.95 -28.39 36.67
C ALA A 10 20.77 -28.70 35.17
N ILE A 11 21.49 -29.68 34.64
CA ILE A 11 21.35 -30.17 33.27
C ILE A 11 20.02 -30.92 33.12
N GLU A 12 19.63 -31.73 34.11
CA GLU A 12 18.32 -32.41 34.09
C GLU A 12 17.15 -31.41 34.11
N ARG A 13 17.25 -30.33 34.90
CA ARG A 13 16.23 -29.26 34.92
C ARG A 13 16.18 -28.46 33.62
N ALA A 14 17.34 -28.16 33.03
CA ALA A 14 17.39 -27.47 31.74
C ALA A 14 16.80 -28.35 30.63
N TRP A 15 17.07 -29.66 30.67
CA TRP A 15 16.53 -30.63 29.73
C TRP A 15 15.02 -30.78 29.87
N SER A 16 14.51 -30.96 31.08
CA SER A 16 13.07 -31.10 31.31
C SER A 16 12.28 -29.86 30.90
N ALA A 17 12.87 -28.66 31.06
CA ALA A 17 12.26 -27.42 30.57
C ALA A 17 12.32 -27.28 29.04
N ALA A 18 13.36 -27.80 28.38
CA ALA A 18 13.53 -27.71 26.93
C ALA A 18 12.68 -28.72 26.14
N VAL A 19 12.37 -29.88 26.74
CA VAL A 19 11.68 -31.01 26.08
C VAL A 19 10.28 -31.21 26.68
N MET A 20 9.61 -30.12 27.03
CA MET A 20 8.20 -30.21 27.46
C MET A 20 7.32 -30.55 26.27
N ASP A 21 6.41 -31.51 26.46
CA ASP A 21 5.39 -31.82 25.48
C ASP A 21 4.45 -30.62 25.32
N SER A 22 4.09 -30.32 24.08
CA SER A 22 3.12 -29.28 23.76
C SER A 22 1.71 -29.85 23.65
N ASP A 23 0.72 -28.99 23.92
CA ASP A 23 -0.66 -29.30 23.60
C ASP A 23 -0.85 -29.56 22.09
N PRO A 24 -1.84 -30.39 21.70
CA PRO A 24 -2.10 -30.71 20.31
C PRO A 24 -2.47 -29.44 19.52
N ILE A 25 -1.76 -29.23 18.41
CA ILE A 25 -1.99 -28.09 17.51
C ILE A 25 -3.36 -28.25 16.82
N PRO A 26 -4.20 -27.19 16.75
CA PRO A 26 -5.44 -27.20 16.00
C PRO A 26 -5.27 -27.64 14.54
N LYS A 27 -6.11 -28.58 14.07
CA LYS A 27 -6.01 -29.16 12.71
C LYS A 27 -6.29 -28.16 11.58
N ASN A 28 -6.96 -27.05 11.88
CA ASN A 28 -7.33 -26.02 10.91
C ASN A 28 -6.22 -24.98 10.66
N LEU A 29 -5.10 -25.05 11.39
CA LEU A 29 -4.00 -24.11 11.20
C LEU A 29 -3.20 -24.46 9.93
N PRO A 30 -2.98 -23.49 9.02
CA PRO A 30 -2.14 -23.72 7.86
C PRO A 30 -0.70 -24.00 8.32
N LYS A 31 -0.08 -25.02 7.73
CA LYS A 31 1.34 -25.33 7.96
C LYS A 31 2.22 -24.36 7.20
N VAL A 32 3.32 -23.96 7.81
CA VAL A 32 4.34 -23.14 7.13
C VAL A 32 4.92 -23.95 5.97
N LYS A 33 4.84 -23.39 4.76
CA LYS A 33 5.39 -23.98 3.53
C LYS A 33 5.71 -22.87 2.53
N GLY A 34 6.93 -22.87 2.01
CA GLY A 34 7.36 -22.00 0.92
C GLY A 34 7.13 -22.61 -0.46
N TYR A 35 7.37 -21.80 -1.50
CA TYR A 35 7.34 -22.25 -2.89
C TYR A 35 8.51 -23.20 -3.20
N ASP A 36 8.22 -24.31 -3.90
CA ASP A 36 9.23 -25.25 -4.38
C ASP A 36 9.66 -24.88 -5.82
N PHE A 37 10.87 -24.38 -5.99
CA PHE A 37 11.40 -24.00 -7.30
C PHE A 37 11.69 -25.20 -8.22
N ASN A 38 11.63 -26.44 -7.72
CA ASN A 38 11.63 -27.62 -8.59
C ASN A 38 10.37 -27.68 -9.48
N GLU A 39 9.30 -26.97 -9.13
CA GLU A 39 8.10 -26.81 -9.96
C GLU A 39 8.27 -25.75 -11.09
N GLY A 40 9.47 -25.17 -11.23
CA GLY A 40 9.76 -24.10 -12.18
C GLY A 40 9.35 -22.71 -11.68
N VAL A 41 9.45 -21.70 -12.55
CA VAL A 41 9.14 -20.30 -12.19
C VAL A 41 7.69 -19.97 -12.55
N GLN A 42 6.79 -20.04 -11.57
CA GLN A 42 5.35 -19.75 -11.73
C GLN A 42 4.93 -18.65 -10.75
N TYR A 43 4.84 -17.40 -11.23
CA TYR A 43 4.59 -16.23 -10.37
C TYR A 43 3.30 -16.33 -9.56
N ASP A 44 2.19 -16.78 -10.16
CA ASP A 44 0.91 -16.92 -9.46
C ASP A 44 1.02 -17.85 -8.26
N LYS A 45 1.73 -18.98 -8.42
CA LYS A 45 1.97 -19.92 -7.32
C LYS A 45 2.92 -19.35 -6.29
N ILE A 46 3.96 -18.64 -6.71
CA ILE A 46 4.89 -17.95 -5.80
C ILE A 46 4.11 -16.98 -4.91
N PHE A 47 3.26 -16.12 -5.49
CA PHE A 47 2.44 -15.17 -4.74
C PHE A 47 1.40 -15.86 -3.85
N ALA A 48 0.78 -16.95 -4.31
CA ALA A 48 -0.16 -17.72 -3.48
C ALA A 48 0.50 -18.31 -2.22
N THR A 49 1.74 -18.81 -2.35
CA THR A 49 2.49 -19.39 -1.22
C THR A 49 2.94 -18.36 -0.17
N LEU A 50 2.90 -17.06 -0.47
CA LEU A 50 3.26 -16.02 0.52
C LEU A 50 2.39 -16.11 1.78
N SER A 51 1.12 -16.46 1.63
CA SER A 51 0.17 -16.68 2.74
C SER A 51 0.63 -17.73 3.76
N THR A 52 1.47 -18.70 3.34
CA THR A 52 1.99 -19.78 4.18
C THR A 52 3.48 -19.65 4.50
N MET A 53 4.15 -18.57 4.08
CA MET A 53 5.59 -18.34 4.33
C MET A 53 5.89 -17.71 5.70
N GLY A 54 4.94 -16.98 6.29
CA GLY A 54 5.09 -16.35 7.60
C GLY A 54 5.75 -14.95 7.58
N PHE A 55 5.83 -14.32 8.75
CA PHE A 55 6.34 -12.94 8.95
C PHE A 55 5.62 -11.90 8.08
N GLN A 56 6.35 -10.90 7.55
CA GLN A 56 5.79 -9.83 6.71
C GLN A 56 5.10 -10.39 5.46
N VAL A 57 5.57 -11.54 4.98
CA VAL A 57 5.08 -12.20 3.76
C VAL A 57 3.70 -12.85 3.97
N GLY A 58 3.42 -13.30 5.20
CA GLY A 58 2.14 -13.91 5.57
C GLY A 58 0.97 -12.92 5.62
N ILE A 59 1.23 -11.61 5.63
CA ILE A 59 0.19 -10.58 5.55
C ILE A 59 -0.22 -10.44 4.07
N CYS A 60 -1.10 -11.32 3.57
CA CYS A 60 -1.65 -11.11 2.23
C CYS A 60 -2.73 -10.04 2.24
N LEU A 61 -2.30 -8.79 2.09
CA LEU A 61 -3.20 -7.65 1.80
C LEU A 61 -4.07 -7.91 0.56
N CYS A 62 -3.62 -8.81 -0.33
CA CYS A 62 -4.35 -9.28 -1.50
C CYS A 62 -5.76 -9.82 -1.18
N CYS A 63 -5.87 -10.67 -0.15
CA CYS A 63 -7.13 -11.31 0.21
C CYS A 63 -8.12 -10.28 0.75
N VAL A 64 -7.64 -9.40 1.63
CA VAL A 64 -8.46 -8.34 2.23
C VAL A 64 -8.98 -7.38 1.17
N PHE A 65 -8.15 -6.99 0.20
CA PHE A 65 -8.57 -6.10 -0.88
C PHE A 65 -9.59 -6.76 -1.81
N ASN A 66 -9.41 -8.05 -2.15
CA ASN A 66 -10.38 -8.79 -2.94
C ASN A 66 -11.73 -8.92 -2.21
N ASP A 67 -11.74 -9.18 -0.90
CA ASP A 67 -12.96 -9.22 -0.11
C ASP A 67 -13.69 -7.86 -0.10
N MET A 68 -12.95 -6.75 -0.04
CA MET A 68 -13.50 -5.40 -0.14
C MET A 68 -14.13 -5.14 -1.51
N LEU A 69 -13.43 -5.52 -2.59
CA LEU A 69 -13.93 -5.40 -3.96
C LEU A 69 -15.16 -6.26 -4.20
N ASP A 70 -15.14 -7.52 -3.75
CA ASP A 70 -16.28 -8.42 -3.83
C ASP A 70 -17.48 -7.87 -3.06
N CYS A 71 -17.25 -7.33 -1.87
CA CYS A 71 -18.29 -6.66 -1.10
C CYS A 71 -18.86 -5.45 -1.87
N LYS A 72 -17.99 -4.64 -2.48
CA LYS A 72 -18.37 -3.47 -3.28
C LYS A 72 -19.22 -3.84 -4.50
N LEU A 73 -18.88 -4.95 -5.19
CA LEU A 73 -19.53 -5.42 -6.41
C LEU A 73 -20.88 -6.13 -6.15
N ARG A 74 -21.16 -6.58 -4.93
CA ARG A 74 -22.45 -7.17 -4.58
C ARG A 74 -23.58 -6.17 -4.80
N THR A 75 -24.73 -6.67 -5.25
CA THR A 75 -25.95 -5.85 -5.39
C THR A 75 -26.37 -5.34 -4.02
N ILE A 76 -26.71 -4.06 -3.93
CA ILE A 76 -27.20 -3.45 -2.70
C ILE A 76 -28.58 -4.06 -2.41
N PRO A 77 -28.77 -4.79 -1.30
CA PRO A 77 -30.12 -5.14 -0.84
C PRO A 77 -30.89 -3.83 -0.73
N LYS A 78 -32.18 -3.78 -1.09
CA LYS A 78 -33.00 -2.56 -0.99
C LYS A 78 -33.00 -2.01 0.45
N LEU A 79 -31.97 -1.27 0.81
CA LEU A 79 -31.85 -0.56 2.07
C LEU A 79 -32.61 0.74 1.87
N GLU A 80 -33.59 0.95 2.75
CA GLU A 80 -34.27 2.23 2.88
C GLU A 80 -33.22 3.33 2.91
N LYS A 81 -33.50 4.44 2.20
CA LYS A 81 -32.63 5.59 2.06
C LYS A 81 -32.32 6.20 3.44
N GLY A 82 -31.39 5.60 4.16
CA GLY A 82 -30.82 6.12 5.40
C GLY A 82 -30.08 7.40 5.09
N SER A 83 -30.49 8.48 5.75
CA SER A 83 -30.13 9.88 5.52
C SER A 83 -28.62 10.21 5.49
N PHE A 84 -27.73 9.27 5.85
CA PHE A 84 -26.29 9.50 5.98
C PHE A 84 -25.49 9.48 4.68
N HIS A 85 -26.04 8.91 3.59
CA HIS A 85 -25.24 8.66 2.37
C HIS A 85 -25.04 9.89 1.46
N LYS A 86 -25.73 11.00 1.70
CA LYS A 86 -25.67 12.20 0.83
C LYS A 86 -24.60 13.23 1.21
N ALA A 87 -24.03 13.17 2.41
CA ALA A 87 -23.18 14.25 2.92
C ALA A 87 -21.73 14.22 2.41
N PHE A 88 -21.22 13.05 2.00
CA PHE A 88 -19.79 12.85 1.65
C PHE A 88 -19.55 12.34 0.23
N ILE A 89 -20.61 12.01 -0.50
CA ILE A 89 -20.54 11.45 -1.85
C ILE A 89 -20.90 12.60 -2.80
N SER A 90 -19.97 12.95 -3.69
CA SER A 90 -20.20 13.99 -4.70
C SER A 90 -21.50 13.72 -5.46
N GLU A 91 -22.23 14.78 -5.82
CA GLU A 91 -23.48 14.64 -6.55
C GLU A 91 -23.27 13.76 -7.79
N GLY A 92 -24.02 12.65 -7.87
CA GLY A 92 -23.97 11.72 -9.01
C GLY A 92 -23.14 10.44 -8.80
N ARG A 93 -22.38 10.29 -7.72
CA ARG A 93 -21.64 9.04 -7.46
C ARG A 93 -22.58 7.93 -6.95
N ARG A 94 -22.50 6.75 -7.60
CA ARG A 94 -23.31 5.57 -7.23
C ARG A 94 -22.87 5.03 -5.88
N THR A 95 -23.84 4.74 -5.03
CA THR A 95 -23.62 4.08 -3.75
C THR A 95 -23.20 2.63 -3.99
N SER A 96 -22.33 2.06 -3.15
CA SER A 96 -21.94 0.65 -3.17
C SER A 96 -22.07 0.04 -1.78
N ASN A 97 -22.10 -1.29 -1.70
CA ASN A 97 -22.19 -2.02 -0.43
C ASN A 97 -20.96 -1.87 0.47
N CYS A 98 -19.83 -1.47 -0.10
CA CYS A 98 -18.59 -1.17 0.61
C CYS A 98 -18.08 0.18 0.12
N THR A 99 -17.75 1.08 1.05
CA THR A 99 -17.04 2.33 0.76
C THR A 99 -15.55 2.11 1.00
N ILE A 100 -14.75 2.17 -0.06
CA ILE A 100 -13.31 1.93 0.00
C ILE A 100 -12.58 3.28 0.03
N MET A 101 -11.91 3.56 1.15
CA MET A 101 -11.09 4.76 1.33
C MET A 101 -9.62 4.41 1.11
N LEU A 102 -8.97 5.08 0.17
CA LEU A 102 -7.57 4.89 -0.19
C LEU A 102 -6.73 6.06 0.35
N GLY A 103 -5.82 5.76 1.28
CA GLY A 103 -4.86 6.72 1.81
C GLY A 103 -3.45 6.46 1.27
N TYR A 104 -2.75 7.49 0.81
CA TYR A 104 -1.34 7.38 0.43
C TYR A 104 -0.57 8.68 0.73
N THR A 105 0.74 8.55 0.90
CA THR A 105 1.68 9.66 1.11
C THR A 105 2.22 10.17 -0.23
N SER A 106 2.72 11.41 -0.28
CA SER A 106 3.21 12.05 -1.51
C SER A 106 4.28 11.25 -2.25
N ASN A 107 5.22 10.64 -1.53
CA ASN A 107 6.30 9.83 -2.12
C ASN A 107 5.80 8.65 -2.97
N MET A 108 4.59 8.14 -2.71
CA MET A 108 3.97 7.09 -3.54
C MET A 108 3.62 7.64 -4.93
N VAL A 109 3.17 8.89 -5.00
CA VAL A 109 2.92 9.58 -6.27
C VAL A 109 4.22 10.00 -6.95
N SER A 110 5.28 10.36 -6.20
CA SER A 110 6.62 10.58 -6.78
C SER A 110 7.14 9.32 -7.49
N SER A 111 6.86 8.14 -6.92
CA SER A 111 7.27 6.84 -7.46
C SER A 111 6.40 6.35 -8.63
N GLY A 112 6.72 5.17 -9.17
CA GLY A 112 5.90 4.48 -10.17
C GLY A 112 4.59 3.88 -9.62
N ASN A 113 4.34 3.94 -8.31
CA ASN A 113 3.04 3.56 -7.75
C ASN A 113 1.91 4.49 -8.22
N ARG A 114 2.24 5.69 -8.70
CA ARG A 114 1.29 6.64 -9.29
C ARG A 114 0.41 5.99 -10.36
N GLU A 115 0.99 5.20 -11.26
CA GLU A 115 0.24 4.52 -12.32
C GLU A 115 -0.76 3.49 -11.76
N VAL A 116 -0.41 2.82 -10.66
CA VAL A 116 -1.30 1.89 -9.95
C VAL A 116 -2.44 2.65 -9.26
N LEU A 117 -2.13 3.74 -8.56
CA LEU A 117 -3.13 4.61 -7.92
C LEU A 117 -4.10 5.19 -8.96
N LYS A 118 -3.57 5.64 -10.10
CA LYS A 118 -4.35 6.12 -11.24
C LYS A 118 -5.28 5.03 -11.75
N TYR A 119 -4.80 3.80 -11.94
CA TYR A 119 -5.63 2.67 -12.39
C TYR A 119 -6.81 2.40 -11.42
N LEU A 120 -6.55 2.39 -10.11
CA LEU A 120 -7.60 2.18 -9.12
C LEU A 120 -8.68 3.28 -9.15
N ALA A 121 -8.27 4.54 -9.35
CA ALA A 121 -9.17 5.68 -9.46
C ALA A 121 -9.94 5.68 -10.80
N GLU A 122 -9.23 5.45 -11.92
CA GLU A 122 -9.76 5.42 -13.29
C GLU A 122 -10.86 4.36 -13.46
N HIS A 123 -10.69 3.19 -12.85
CA HIS A 123 -11.67 2.10 -12.91
C HIS A 123 -12.69 2.10 -11.77
N ASN A 124 -12.78 3.20 -11.01
CA ASN A 124 -13.75 3.37 -9.92
C ASN A 124 -13.70 2.25 -8.86
N MET A 125 -12.50 1.72 -8.60
CA MET A 125 -12.28 0.68 -7.60
C MET A 125 -12.28 1.25 -6.18
N VAL A 126 -12.03 2.56 -6.02
CA VAL A 126 -12.01 3.28 -4.74
C VAL A 126 -13.05 4.40 -4.71
N ASP A 127 -13.50 4.78 -3.51
CA ASP A 127 -14.55 5.78 -3.29
C ASP A 127 -14.07 7.12 -2.79
N CYS A 128 -13.04 7.12 -1.97
CA CYS A 128 -12.49 8.32 -1.39
C CYS A 128 -10.98 8.20 -1.40
N ILE A 129 -10.29 9.28 -1.77
CA ILE A 129 -8.84 9.37 -1.76
C ILE A 129 -8.44 10.41 -0.71
N VAL A 130 -7.49 10.03 0.14
CA VAL A 130 -6.88 10.92 1.11
C VAL A 130 -5.37 10.94 0.85
N THR A 131 -4.84 12.13 0.58
CA THR A 131 -3.40 12.33 0.32
C THR A 131 -2.93 13.66 0.90
N THR A 132 -1.61 13.84 0.97
CA THR A 132 -0.99 15.13 1.28
C THR A 132 -0.92 16.02 0.02
N GLY A 133 -0.63 17.32 0.21
CA GLY A 133 -0.50 18.29 -0.90
C GLY A 133 0.49 17.84 -1.98
N GLY A 134 1.64 17.29 -1.56
CA GLY A 134 2.64 16.70 -2.46
C GLY A 134 2.07 15.62 -3.39
N GLY A 135 1.14 14.78 -2.91
CA GLY A 135 0.53 13.75 -3.74
C GLY A 135 -0.45 14.29 -4.79
N VAL A 136 -0.94 15.52 -4.62
CA VAL A 136 -1.78 16.19 -5.63
C VAL A 136 -0.90 16.93 -6.62
N GLU A 137 0.02 17.77 -6.15
CA GLU A 137 0.84 18.61 -7.01
C GLU A 137 1.78 17.78 -7.90
N GLU A 138 2.36 16.69 -7.39
CA GLU A 138 3.27 15.87 -8.17
C GLU A 138 2.57 15.02 -9.25
N ASP A 139 1.31 14.63 -9.03
CA ASP A 139 0.51 13.98 -10.08
C ASP A 139 0.26 14.93 -11.26
N LEU A 140 -0.04 16.19 -10.96
CA LEU A 140 -0.19 17.26 -11.95
C LEU A 140 1.15 17.55 -12.65
N ILE A 141 2.25 17.66 -11.90
CA ILE A 141 3.58 17.90 -12.47
C ILE A 141 3.96 16.78 -13.43
N LYS A 142 3.67 15.51 -13.09
CA LYS A 142 3.97 14.35 -13.95
C LYS A 142 3.24 14.36 -15.30
N CYS A 143 2.18 15.15 -15.43
CA CYS A 143 1.52 15.38 -16.73
C CYS A 143 2.24 16.44 -17.59
N LEU A 144 3.06 17.29 -16.97
CA LEU A 144 3.77 18.41 -17.60
C LEU A 144 5.28 18.14 -17.77
N HIS A 145 5.83 17.28 -16.91
CA HIS A 145 7.25 16.97 -16.85
C HIS A 145 7.54 15.62 -16.17
N SER A 146 8.57 14.92 -16.63
CA SER A 146 8.95 13.61 -16.08
C SER A 146 9.83 13.74 -14.84
N PHE A 147 9.73 12.73 -13.96
CA PHE A 147 10.69 12.49 -12.88
C PHE A 147 11.68 11.41 -13.31
N TYR A 148 12.88 11.42 -12.72
CA TYR A 148 13.98 10.55 -13.12
C TYR A 148 14.50 9.72 -11.96
N ILE A 149 15.05 8.54 -12.26
CA ILE A 149 15.75 7.71 -11.28
C ILE A 149 17.17 8.27 -11.07
N GLY A 150 17.53 8.49 -9.82
CA GLY A 150 18.85 8.85 -9.33
C GLY A 150 19.30 7.91 -8.21
N ASP A 151 20.07 8.44 -7.26
CA ASP A 151 20.62 7.69 -6.14
C ASP A 151 20.30 8.38 -4.80
N PHE A 152 20.13 7.59 -3.74
CA PHE A 152 19.98 8.12 -2.38
C PHE A 152 21.21 8.92 -1.94
N SER A 153 22.42 8.47 -2.32
CA SER A 153 23.70 9.10 -1.98
C SER A 153 24.06 10.28 -2.86
N LEU A 154 23.24 10.59 -3.89
CA LEU A 154 23.50 11.72 -4.76
C LEU A 154 23.47 13.01 -3.94
N GLN A 155 24.62 13.69 -3.88
CA GLN A 155 24.71 15.02 -3.31
C GLN A 155 24.19 16.02 -4.34
N VAL A 156 23.00 16.54 -4.10
CA VAL A 156 22.46 17.63 -4.89
C VAL A 156 23.21 18.89 -4.47
N CYS A 157 24.07 19.42 -5.34
CA CYS A 157 24.66 20.74 -5.12
C CYS A 157 23.58 21.79 -5.35
N CYS A 158 23.49 22.83 -4.50
CA CYS A 158 22.52 23.92 -4.67
C CYS A 158 22.59 24.61 -6.05
N SER A 159 23.67 24.41 -6.81
CA SER A 159 23.84 24.91 -8.19
C SER A 159 23.06 24.10 -9.24
N LEU A 160 22.74 22.85 -8.96
CA LEU A 160 21.89 22.00 -9.78
C LEU A 160 20.46 22.23 -9.28
N VAL A 161 19.72 23.09 -9.98
CA VAL A 161 18.34 23.52 -9.66
C VAL A 161 17.36 22.34 -9.85
N THR A 162 17.53 21.29 -9.05
CA THR A 162 16.83 20.01 -9.12
C THR A 162 16.52 19.52 -7.71
N ASP A 163 15.26 19.22 -7.43
CA ASP A 163 14.86 18.64 -6.15
C ASP A 163 15.10 17.12 -6.14
N LYS A 164 15.40 16.58 -4.95
CA LYS A 164 15.61 15.14 -4.74
C LYS A 164 14.57 14.58 -3.78
N ILE A 165 13.90 13.50 -4.21
CA ILE A 165 12.90 12.77 -3.43
C ILE A 165 13.39 11.34 -3.25
N GLY A 166 14.11 11.08 -2.15
CA GLY A 166 14.77 9.79 -1.94
C GLY A 166 15.87 9.53 -2.97
N ASN A 167 15.65 8.58 -3.87
CA ASN A 167 16.46 8.30 -5.05
C ASN A 167 15.84 8.83 -6.36
N LEU A 168 14.83 9.68 -6.30
CA LEU A 168 14.23 10.31 -7.48
C LEU A 168 14.75 11.74 -7.64
N ILE A 169 14.82 12.19 -8.89
CA ILE A 169 15.18 13.56 -9.26
C ILE A 169 13.97 14.20 -9.92
N ALA A 170 13.53 15.33 -9.36
CA ALA A 170 12.45 16.15 -9.86
C ALA A 170 13.02 17.51 -10.30
N PRO A 171 13.20 17.76 -11.60
CA PRO A 171 13.76 19.03 -12.05
C PRO A 171 12.85 20.21 -11.72
N ASN A 172 13.41 21.34 -11.28
CA ASN A 172 12.60 22.49 -10.85
C ASN A 172 11.79 23.11 -12.00
N SER A 173 12.19 22.85 -13.25
CA SER A 173 11.40 23.21 -14.43
C SER A 173 9.98 22.63 -14.41
N GLY A 174 9.76 21.49 -13.73
CA GLY A 174 8.44 20.93 -13.48
C GLY A 174 7.56 21.85 -12.65
N TYR A 175 8.10 22.41 -11.56
CA TYR A 175 7.38 23.38 -10.72
C TYR A 175 7.13 24.70 -11.46
N SER A 176 8.09 25.18 -12.27
CA SER A 176 7.86 26.37 -13.09
C SER A 176 6.70 26.18 -14.08
N LYS A 177 6.59 24.98 -14.68
CA LYS A 177 5.46 24.63 -15.56
C LYS A 177 4.15 24.49 -14.80
N LEU A 178 4.18 23.87 -13.61
CA LEU A 178 3.01 23.77 -12.75
C LEU A 178 2.48 25.17 -12.39
N HIS A 179 3.36 26.08 -11.97
CA HIS A 179 2.98 27.46 -11.66
C HIS A 179 2.33 28.13 -12.87
N ALA A 180 2.97 28.08 -14.04
CA ALA A 180 2.42 28.67 -15.26
C ALA A 180 1.05 28.09 -15.65
N TRP A 181 0.81 26.81 -15.39
CA TRP A 181 -0.48 26.15 -15.64
C TRP A 181 -1.54 26.48 -14.57
N LEU A 182 -1.15 26.57 -13.31
CA LEU A 182 -2.04 26.74 -12.16
C LEU A 182 -2.45 28.21 -11.95
N SER A 183 -1.56 29.18 -12.21
CA SER A 183 -1.85 30.61 -12.04
C SER A 183 -3.18 31.07 -12.66
N PRO A 184 -3.47 30.83 -13.96
CA PRO A 184 -4.74 31.28 -14.54
C PRO A 184 -5.97 30.61 -13.91
N ILE A 185 -5.83 29.38 -13.40
CA ILE A 185 -6.91 28.67 -12.69
C ILE A 185 -7.17 29.34 -11.34
N LEU A 186 -6.12 29.69 -10.61
CA LEU A 186 -6.24 30.38 -9.32
C LEU A 186 -6.83 31.78 -9.47
N ASP A 187 -6.47 32.51 -10.52
CA ASP A 187 -7.08 33.81 -10.83
C ASP A 187 -8.58 33.67 -11.07
N ALA A 188 -9.00 32.69 -11.89
CA ALA A 188 -10.42 32.40 -12.13
C ALA A 188 -11.17 32.00 -10.84
N MET A 189 -10.58 31.13 -10.01
CA MET A 189 -11.16 30.76 -8.71
C MET A 189 -11.30 31.95 -7.75
N SER A 190 -10.34 32.89 -7.78
CA SER A 190 -10.39 34.12 -6.97
C SER A 190 -11.55 35.03 -7.39
N ASP A 191 -11.82 35.11 -8.70
CA ASP A 191 -12.94 35.90 -9.22
C ASP A 191 -14.28 35.20 -8.95
N GLU A 192 -14.36 33.87 -9.06
CA GLU A 192 -15.53 33.07 -8.65
C GLU A 192 -15.85 33.26 -7.15
N GLN A 193 -14.85 33.32 -6.27
CA GLN A 193 -15.05 33.51 -4.84
C GLN A 193 -15.58 34.91 -4.47
N LYS A 194 -15.25 35.94 -5.26
CA LYS A 194 -15.70 37.32 -5.02
C LYS A 194 -17.14 37.57 -5.51
N ASN A 195 -17.63 36.75 -6.43
CA ASN A 195 -19.00 36.80 -6.95
C ASN A 195 -19.98 36.03 -6.05
#